data_AF-K1YC74-F1
#
_entry.id   AF-K1YC74-F1
#
_cell.length_a   1.000
_cell.length_b   1.000
_cell.length_c   1.000
_cell.angle_alpha   90.00
_cell.angle_beta   90.00
_cell.angle_gamma   90.00
#
_symmetry.space_group_name_H-M   'P 1'
#
loop_
_entity.id
_entity.type
_entity.pdbx_description
1 polymer ?
#
loop_
_entity_poly.entity_id
_entity_poly.type
_entity_poly.pdbx_seq_one_letter_code
_entity_poly.pdbx_strand_id
1 'polypeptide(L)' 'LGKVGGGYLNSHIIMYEGKVINTELRYPDEFVRHKILDLIGDLYLLGYAIRGRITANMTSHGYNQALVERLHQAIQSSSR' A
#
# COMPACT_ATOMS: atom_id res chain seq x y z
N LEU A 1 5.09 12.94 -16.79
CA LEU A 1 4.46 12.37 -15.57
C LEU A 1 3.20 11.64 -15.99
N GLY A 2 3.31 10.33 -16.27
CA GLY A 2 2.14 9.47 -16.50
C GLY A 2 1.47 9.18 -15.17
N LYS A 3 0.62 10.11 -14.70
CA LYS A 3 -0.24 9.88 -13.53
C LYS A 3 -1.68 9.83 -14.00
N VAL A 4 -2.39 8.79 -13.52
CA VAL A 4 -3.78 8.40 -13.86
C VAL A 4 -4.10 8.56 -15.35
N GLY A 5 -3.53 7.68 -16.17
CA GLY A 5 -3.93 7.54 -17.57
C GLY A 5 -5.15 6.63 -17.67
N GLY A 6 -6.29 7.18 -18.07
CA GLY A 6 -7.43 6.38 -18.57
C GLY A 6 -8.19 5.55 -17.52
N GLY A 7 -8.30 6.03 -16.28
CA GLY A 7 -9.19 5.38 -15.30
C GLY A 7 -10.65 5.64 -15.64
N TYR A 8 -11.42 4.61 -15.96
CA TYR A 8 -12.88 4.68 -15.97
C TYR A 8 -13.38 5.20 -14.61
N LEU A 9 -14.46 5.97 -14.56
CA LEU A 9 -14.99 6.60 -13.33
C LEU A 9 -15.23 5.62 -12.16
N ASN A 10 -15.34 4.33 -12.45
CA ASN A 10 -15.55 3.24 -11.50
C ASN A 10 -14.25 2.58 -10.97
N SER A 11 -13.08 3.00 -11.43
CA SER A 11 -11.80 2.34 -11.09
C SER A 11 -11.06 2.98 -9.90
N HIS A 12 -11.37 4.22 -9.56
CA HIS A 12 -10.68 4.98 -8.51
C HIS A 12 -11.69 5.83 -7.74
N ILE A 13 -11.39 6.15 -6.48
CA ILE A 13 -12.15 7.13 -5.70
C ILE A 13 -11.56 8.51 -5.97
N ILE A 14 -12.40 9.45 -6.39
CA ILE A 14 -12.05 10.83 -6.64
C ILE A 14 -12.61 11.67 -5.51
N MET A 15 -11.73 12.46 -4.88
CA MET A 15 -12.12 13.40 -3.83
C MET A 15 -11.99 14.85 -4.32
N TYR A 16 -12.98 15.66 -3.97
CA TYR A 16 -12.98 17.11 -4.15
C TYR A 16 -13.53 17.76 -2.89
N GLU A 17 -12.81 18.73 -2.33
CA GLU A 17 -13.21 19.47 -1.11
C GLU A 17 -13.63 18.56 0.07
N GLY A 18 -12.92 17.44 0.26
CA GLY A 18 -13.18 16.50 1.35
C GLY A 18 -14.39 15.59 1.12
N LYS A 19 -15.03 15.64 -0.05
CA LYS A 19 -16.14 14.77 -0.42
C LYS A 19 -15.73 13.83 -1.54
N VAL A 20 -16.24 12.60 -1.50
CA VAL A 20 -16.16 11.67 -2.64
C VAL A 20 -17.18 12.12 -3.67
N ILE A 21 -16.76 12.26 -4.93
CA ILE A 21 -17.61 12.84 -5.99
C ILE A 21 -18.10 11.85 -7.04
N ASN A 22 -17.47 10.67 -7.14
CA ASN A 22 -17.71 9.75 -8.25
C ASN A 22 -18.36 8.42 -7.85
N THR A 23 -18.38 8.07 -6.56
CA THR A 23 -18.90 6.80 -6.07
C THR A 23 -19.25 6.84 -4.59
N GLU A 24 -19.99 5.86 -4.11
CA GLU A 24 -20.17 5.61 -2.68
C GLU A 24 -19.04 4.71 -2.17
N LEU A 25 -18.60 4.94 -0.93
CA LEU A 25 -17.59 4.09 -0.32
C LEU A 25 -18.19 2.71 -0.02
N ARG A 26 -17.46 1.65 -0.36
CA ARG A 26 -17.80 0.28 -0.01
C ARG A 26 -17.70 0.05 1.50
N TYR A 27 -16.80 0.78 2.15
CA TYR A 27 -16.58 0.76 3.59
C TYR A 27 -16.36 2.19 4.10
N PRO A 28 -16.84 2.55 5.31
CA PRO A 28 -16.57 3.86 5.90
C PRO A 28 -15.08 4.20 6.03
N ASP A 29 -14.23 3.17 6.14
CA ASP A 29 -12.77 3.22 6.32
C ASP A 29 -12.01 2.76 5.05
N GLU A 30 -12.62 2.83 3.86
CA GLU A 30 -12.03 2.30 2.62
C GLU A 30 -10.65 2.89 2.28
N PHE A 31 -10.39 4.16 2.61
CA PHE A 31 -9.09 4.79 2.39
C PHE A 31 -7.95 4.10 3.15
N VAL A 32 -8.16 3.78 4.43
CA VAL A 32 -7.13 3.10 5.23
C VAL A 32 -7.03 1.62 4.84
N ARG A 33 -8.14 0.97 4.47
CA ARG A 33 -8.12 -0.39 3.92
C ARG A 33 -7.28 -0.48 2.64
N HIS A 34 -7.39 0.51 1.77
CA HIS A 34 -6.55 0.59 0.57
C HIS A 34 -5.08 0.76 0.92
N LYS A 35 -4.73 1.57 1.93
CA LYS A 35 -3.34 1.70 2.42
C LYS A 35 -2.81 0.40 3.02
N ILE A 36 -3.65 -0.38 3.69
CA ILE A 36 -3.29 -1.72 4.16
C ILE A 36 -3.05 -2.66 2.97
N LEU A 37 -3.91 -2.60 1.94
CA LEU A 37 -3.74 -3.38 0.71
C LEU A 37 -2.44 -3.02 -0.02
N ASP A 38 -2.13 -1.73 -0.15
CA ASP A 38 -0.88 -1.21 -0.70
C ASP A 38 0.32 -1.80 0.06
N LEU A 39 0.30 -1.74 1.39
CA LEU A 39 1.35 -2.29 2.26
C LEU A 39 1.54 -3.80 2.05
N ILE A 40 0.44 -4.57 1.94
CA ILE A 40 0.50 -6.01 1.65
C ILE A 40 1.17 -6.24 0.29
N GLY A 41 0.80 -5.47 -0.73
CA GLY A 41 1.41 -5.55 -2.06
C GLY A 41 2.91 -5.23 -2.06
N ASP A 42 3.31 -4.15 -1.37
CA ASP A 42 4.70 -3.75 -1.24
C ASP A 42 5.53 -4.83 -0.51
N LEU A 43 5.00 -5.41 0.57
CA LEU A 43 5.65 -6.48 1.31
C LEU A 43 5.81 -7.76 0.50
N TYR A 44 4.92 -8.01 -0.46
CA TYR A 44 5.02 -9.15 -1.36
C TYR A 44 6.26 -9.11 -2.26
N LEU A 45 6.84 -7.92 -2.50
CA LEU A 45 8.10 -7.75 -3.22
C LEU A 45 9.29 -8.38 -2.50
N LEU A 46 9.17 -8.68 -1.20
CA LEU A 46 10.21 -9.41 -0.46
C LEU A 46 10.44 -10.82 -1.03
N GLY A 47 9.43 -11.43 -1.67
CA GLY A 47 9.52 -12.78 -2.25
C GLY A 47 9.45 -13.93 -1.23
N TYR A 48 9.23 -13.63 0.05
CA TYR A 48 9.11 -14.61 1.13
C TYR A 48 7.78 -14.43 1.87
N ALA A 49 7.26 -15.52 2.43
CA ALA A 49 6.11 -15.45 3.32
C ALA A 49 6.51 -14.80 4.65
N ILE A 50 5.86 -13.69 5.01
CA ILE A 50 6.09 -13.00 6.28
C ILE A 50 5.09 -13.51 7.31
N ARG A 51 5.60 -14.03 8.42
CA ARG A 51 4.78 -14.33 9.62
C ARG A 51 5.18 -13.38 10.74
N GLY A 52 4.36 -12.36 10.98
CA GLY A 52 4.64 -11.37 12.01
C GLY A 52 3.54 -10.33 12.15
N ARG A 53 3.73 -9.40 13.08
CA ARG A 53 2.87 -8.23 13.27
C ARG A 53 3.56 -7.01 12.69
N ILE A 54 2.87 -6.28 11.82
CA ILE A 54 3.35 -5.03 11.24
C ILE A 54 2.52 -3.88 11.79
N THR A 55 3.19 -2.82 12.23
CA THR A 55 2.56 -1.57 12.67
C THR A 55 3.02 -0.49 11.71
N ALA A 56 2.07 0.17 11.04
CA ALA A 56 2.33 1.25 10.11
C ALA A 56 1.58 2.51 10.58
N ASN A 57 2.27 3.65 10.66
CA ASN A 57 1.68 4.94 10.98
C ASN A 57 1.98 5.93 9.84
N MET A 58 0.93 6.32 9.10
CA MET A 58 1.02 7.26 7.98
C MET A 58 2.13 6.92 6.95
N THR A 59 2.30 5.64 6.61
CA THR A 59 3.35 5.20 5.69
C THR A 59 2.96 5.44 4.22
N SER A 60 3.99 5.47 3.38
CA SER A 60 3.90 5.53 1.92
C SER A 60 4.70 4.38 1.32
N HIS A 61 4.56 4.14 0.00
CA HIS A 61 5.33 3.10 -0.69
C HIS A 61 6.84 3.20 -0.45
N GLY A 62 7.40 4.41 -0.34
CA GLY A 62 8.82 4.58 -0.04
C GLY A 62 9.23 4.04 1.32
N TYR A 63 8.41 4.24 2.36
CA TYR A 63 8.65 3.66 3.68
C TYR A 63 8.47 2.14 3.69
N ASN A 64 7.45 1.64 2.99
CA ASN A 64 7.19 0.21 2.87
C ASN A 64 8.34 -0.50 2.15
N GLN A 65 8.83 0.08 1.05
CA GLN A 65 9.99 -0.44 0.32
C GLN A 65 11.27 -0.43 1.17
N ALA A 66 11.52 0.64 1.93
CA ALA A 66 12.67 0.71 2.83
C ALA A 66 12.61 -0.33 3.98
N LEU A 67 11.42 -0.78 4.35
CA LEU A 67 11.24 -1.91 5.26
C LEU A 67 11.57 -3.24 4.57
N VAL A 68 11.07 -3.45 3.35
CA VAL A 68 11.34 -4.64 2.53
C VAL A 68 12.84 -4.82 2.28
N GLU A 69 13.54 -3.75 1.90
CA GLU A 69 14.99 -3.78 1.68
C GLU A 69 15.76 -4.19 2.94
N ARG A 70 15.36 -3.67 4.11
CA ARG A 70 15.97 -4.06 5.40
C ARG A 70 15.71 -5.52 5.75
N LEU A 71 14.48 -6.00 5.53
CA LEU A 71 14.14 -7.41 5.77
C LEU A 71 14.94 -8.33 4.86
N HIS A 72 15.06 -7.98 3.58
CA HIS A 72 15.84 -8.75 2.61
C HIS A 72 17.32 -8.85 3.02
N GLN A 73 17.93 -7.75 3.45
CA GLN A 73 19.31 -7.74 3.96
C GLN A 73 19.48 -8.62 5.21
N ALA A 74 18.53 -8.55 6.16
CA ALA A 74 18.56 -9.36 7.38
C ALA A 74 18.41 -10.87 7.11
N ILE A 75 17.61 -11.25 6.10
CA ILE A 75 17.46 -12.65 5.68
C ILE A 75 18.77 -13.15 5.05
N GLN A 76 19.41 -12.34 4.21
CA GLN A 76 20.69 -12.69 3.58
C GLN A 76 21.83 -12.83 4.59
N SER A 77 21.89 -11.99 5.63
CA SER A 77 22.91 -12.10 6.66
C SER A 77 22.72 -13.30 7.58
N SER A 78 21.48 -13.74 7.79
CA SER A 78 21.16 -14.91 8.63
C SER A 78 21.37 -16.25 7.90
N SER A 79 21.48 -16.22 6.57
CA SER A 79 21.70 -17.41 5.73
C SER A 79 23.18 -17.64 5.41
N ARG A 80 24.09 -16.81 5.92
CA ARG A 80 25.54 -16.99 5.90
C ARG A 80 26.01 -17.48 7.27
#